data_AF-A0A519C2I1-F1
#
_entry.id   AF-A0A519C2I1-F1
#
_cell.length_a   1.000
_cell.length_b   1.000
_cell.length_c   1.000
_cell.angle_alpha   90.00
_cell.angle_beta   90.00
_cell.angle_gamma   90.00
#
_symmetry.space_group_name_H-M   'P 1'
#
loop_
_entity.id
_entity.type
_entity.pdbx_description
1 polymer ?
#
loop_
_entity_poly.entity_id
_entity_poly.type
_entity_poly.pdbx_seq_one_letter_code
_entity_poly.pdbx_strand_id
1 'polypeptide(L)' 'MAISPISILGGDSVYCINEAQMRDARRLAEEDPESSKKIKAIIEKLESDFSRNERAALAFTVIENLRDVREK' A
#
# COMPACT_ATOMS: atom_id res chain seq x y z
N MET A 1 32.33 0.16 13.73
CA MET A 1 31.25 -0.49 12.97
C MET A 1 30.23 0.58 12.62
N ALA A 2 30.01 0.85 11.34
CA ALA A 2 29.05 1.87 10.88
C ALA A 2 27.64 1.33 11.08
N ILE A 3 26.78 2.09 11.76
CA ILE A 3 25.43 1.72 12.11
C ILE A 3 24.57 1.98 10.86
N SER A 4 24.09 0.91 10.22
CA SER A 4 23.21 0.97 9.04
C SER A 4 21.94 1.78 9.34
N PRO A 5 21.35 2.48 8.36
CA PRO A 5 20.19 3.35 8.59
C PRO A 5 19.01 2.54 9.15
N ILE A 6 18.44 3.03 10.24
CA ILE A 6 17.25 2.46 10.88
C ILE A 6 16.08 2.66 9.91
N SER A 7 15.54 1.56 9.40
CA SER A 7 14.40 1.55 8.48
C SER A 7 13.15 2.06 9.19
N ILE A 8 12.46 3.02 8.58
CA ILE A 8 11.14 3.53 9.00
C ILE A 8 10.00 2.50 8.87
N LEU A 9 10.31 1.28 8.41
CA LEU A 9 9.44 0.09 8.54
C LEU A 9 9.51 -0.55 9.93
N GLY A 10 10.35 -0.04 10.83
CA GLY A 10 10.48 -0.48 12.21
C GLY A 10 10.06 0.62 13.17
N GLY A 11 8.85 0.50 13.71
CA GLY A 11 8.32 1.37 14.76
C GLY A 11 6.86 1.04 15.02
N ASP A 12 6.53 0.70 16.27
CA ASP A 12 5.21 0.32 16.76
C ASP A 12 4.12 1.31 16.34
N SER A 13 3.44 1.01 15.24
CA SER A 13 2.12 1.55 14.92
C SER A 13 1.46 0.59 13.95
N VAL A 14 0.78 -0.39 14.53
CA VAL A 14 -0.11 -1.30 13.81
C VAL A 14 -1.23 -0.45 13.22
N TYR A 15 -1.14 -0.09 11.94
CA TYR A 15 -2.35 0.23 11.21
C TYR A 15 -3.19 -1.05 11.20
N CYS A 16 -4.23 -1.09 12.05
CA CYS A 16 -5.20 -2.16 12.04
C CYS A 16 -6.01 -2.05 10.75
N ILE A 17 -5.48 -2.59 9.66
CA ILE A 17 -6.31 -2.94 8.51
C ILE A 17 -7.13 -4.15 8.97
N ASN A 18 -8.43 -3.95 9.21
CA ASN A 18 -9.28 -5.06 9.61
C ASN A 18 -9.45 -6.03 8.42
N GLU A 19 -9.60 -7.33 8.70
CA GLU A 19 -9.84 -8.37 7.70
C GLU A 19 -10.96 -8.04 6.72
N ALA A 20 -12.02 -7.35 7.17
CA ALA A 20 -13.09 -6.90 6.26
C ALA A 20 -12.56 -5.96 5.16
N GLN A 21 -11.76 -4.96 5.53
CA GLN A 21 -11.17 -4.01 4.59
C GLN A 21 -10.21 -4.70 3.62
N MET A 22 -9.45 -5.70 4.11
CA MET A 22 -8.60 -6.53 3.26
C MET A 22 -9.41 -7.37 2.27
N ARG A 23 -10.54 -7.95 2.70
CA ARG A 23 -11.41 -8.74 1.82
C ARG A 23 -12.03 -7.89 0.73
N ASP A 24 -12.57 -6.71 1.06
CA ASP A 24 -13.17 -5.82 0.07
C ASP A 24 -12.13 -5.26 -0.92
N ALA A 25 -10.94 -4.89 -0.42
CA ALA A 25 -9.83 -4.48 -1.29
C ALA A 25 -9.42 -5.60 -2.24
N ARG A 26 -9.35 -6.84 -1.74
CA ARG A 26 -9.04 -8.03 -2.54
C ARG A 26 -10.11 -8.30 -3.60
N ARG A 27 -11.39 -8.20 -3.23
CA ARG A 27 -12.51 -8.34 -4.16
C ARG A 27 -12.45 -7.32 -5.29
N LEU A 28 -12.16 -6.05 -4.98
CA LEU A 28 -11.97 -5.02 -5.99
C LEU A 28 -10.75 -5.28 -6.90
N ALA A 29 -9.66 -5.78 -6.33
CA ALA A 29 -8.44 -6.08 -7.06
C ALA A 29 -8.54 -7.36 -7.92
N GLU A 30 -9.41 -8.31 -7.57
CA GLU A 30 -9.46 -9.62 -8.22
C GLU A 30 -10.77 -9.91 -8.97
N GLU A 31 -11.91 -9.53 -8.42
CA GLU A 31 -13.24 -9.95 -8.90
C GLU A 31 -13.94 -8.88 -9.75
N ASP A 32 -13.63 -7.59 -9.54
CA ASP A 32 -14.25 -6.51 -10.32
C ASP A 32 -13.67 -6.44 -11.74
N PRO A 33 -14.48 -6.58 -12.81
CA PRO A 33 -13.98 -6.77 -14.18
C PRO A 33 -13.23 -5.56 -14.78
N GLU A 34 -13.48 -4.35 -14.26
CA GLU A 34 -12.80 -3.13 -14.71
C GLU A 34 -11.68 -2.70 -13.77
N SER A 35 -11.94 -2.73 -12.47
CA SER A 35 -11.01 -2.30 -11.42
C SER A 35 -9.86 -3.30 -11.27
N SER A 36 -10.13 -4.61 -11.36
CA SER A 36 -9.07 -5.63 -11.25
C SER A 36 -7.99 -5.46 -12.31
N LYS A 37 -8.37 -5.15 -13.57
CA LYS A 37 -7.42 -4.93 -14.66
C LYS A 37 -6.53 -3.71 -14.39
N LYS A 38 -7.14 -2.61 -13.94
CA LYS A 38 -6.42 -1.36 -13.63
C LYS A 38 -5.47 -1.55 -12.45
N ILE A 39 -5.96 -2.17 -11.37
CA ILE A 39 -5.20 -2.41 -10.15
C ILE A 39 -4.02 -3.34 -10.42
N LYS A 40 -4.25 -4.47 -11.11
CA LYS A 40 -3.19 -5.42 -11.46
C LYS A 40 -2.11 -4.80 -12.35
N ALA A 41 -2.50 -4.06 -13.39
CA ALA A 41 -1.53 -3.41 -14.27
C ALA A 41 -0.64 -2.40 -13.52
N ILE A 42 -1.20 -1.66 -12.56
CA ILE A 42 -0.42 -0.74 -11.71
C ILE A 42 0.49 -1.51 -10.75
N ILE A 43 0.00 -2.59 -10.13
CA ILE A 43 0.81 -3.44 -9.25
C ILE A 43 2.01 -3.99 -10.03
N GLU A 44 1.80 -4.58 -11.21
CA GLU A 44 2.89 -5.12 -12.03
C GLU A 44 3.95 -4.06 -12.36
N LYS A 45 3.51 -2.83 -12.67
CA LYS A 45 4.43 -1.71 -12.88
C LYS A 45 5.20 -1.35 -11.60
N LEU A 46 4.52 -1.29 -10.46
CA LEU A 46 5.15 -1.03 -9.17
C LEU A 46 6.17 -2.11 -8.79
N GLU A 47 5.89 -3.38 -9.09
CA GLU A 47 6.82 -4.47 -8.80
C GLU A 47 8.05 -4.46 -9.70
N SER A 48 7.93 -3.95 -10.93
CA SER A 48 9.05 -3.80 -11.88
C SER A 48 9.91 -2.56 -11.60
N ASP A 49 9.29 -1.42 -11.29
CA ASP A 49 9.99 -0.13 -11.21
C ASP A 49 10.45 0.25 -9.79
N PHE A 50 9.91 -0.37 -8.73
CA PHE A 50 10.15 0.06 -7.35
C PHE A 50 10.72 -1.04 -6.45
N SER A 51 11.67 -0.66 -5.59
CA SER A 51 12.16 -1.51 -4.52
C SER A 51 11.09 -1.77 -3.45
N ARG A 52 11.29 -2.80 -2.62
CA ARG A 52 10.37 -3.14 -1.52
C ARG A 52 10.07 -1.96 -0.60
N ASN A 53 11.09 -1.16 -0.28
CA ASN A 53 10.94 -0.02 0.63
C ASN A 53 10.15 1.11 -0.02
N GLU A 54 10.36 1.35 -1.32
CA GLU A 54 9.62 2.38 -2.04
C GLU A 54 8.16 1.97 -2.26
N ARG A 55 7.89 0.68 -2.52
CA ARG A 55 6.51 0.15 -2.55
C ARG A 55 5.80 0.33 -1.21
N ALA A 56 6.48 0.05 -0.10
CA ALA A 56 5.91 0.24 1.23
C ALA A 56 5.67 1.74 1.53
N ALA A 57 6.62 2.61 1.19
CA ALA A 57 6.46 4.06 1.33
C ALA A 57 5.26 4.57 0.51
N LEU A 58 5.13 4.14 -0.75
CA LEU A 58 4.00 4.50 -1.60
C LEU A 58 2.66 4.06 -1.00
N ALA A 59 2.58 2.83 -0.49
CA ALA A 59 1.37 2.32 0.14
C ALA A 59 0.94 3.19 1.34
N PHE A 60 1.88 3.56 2.21
CA PHE A 60 1.59 4.43 3.35
C PHE A 60 1.18 5.84 2.92
N THR A 61 1.86 6.43 1.94
CA THR A 61 1.51 7.76 1.41
C THR A 61 0.12 7.78 0.77
N VAL A 62 -0.26 6.73 0.03
CA VAL A 62 -1.60 6.62 -0.55
C VAL A 62 -2.66 6.54 0.55
N ILE A 63 -2.42 5.76 1.60
CA ILE A 63 -3.33 5.66 2.75
C ILE A 63 -3.47 7.02 3.45
N GLU A 64 -2.36 7.74 3.65
CA GLU A 64 -2.37 9.07 4.27
C GLU A 64 -3.17 10.08 3.43
N ASN A 65 -2.95 10.12 2.11
CA ASN A 65 -3.69 11.01 1.21
C ASN A 65 -5.21 10.73 1.20
N LEU A 66 -5.62 9.46 1.24
CA LEU A 66 -7.04 9.09 1.31
C LEU A 66 -7.70 9.57 2.61
N ARG A 67 -6.92 9.77 3.69
CA ARG A 67 -7.43 10.33 4.95
C ARG A 67 -7.60 11.85 4.87
N ASP A 68 -6.63 12.57 4.32
CA ASP A 68 -6.71 14.04 4.19
C ASP A 68 -7.96 14.47 3.40
N VAL A 69 -8.29 13.72 2.35
CA VAL A 69 -9.51 13.95 1.54
C VAL A 69 -10.80 13.75 2.35
N ARG A 70 -10.78 12.96 3.42
CA ARG A 70 -11.96 12.70 4.27
C ARG A 70 -12.15 13.75 5.38
N GLU A 71 -11.13 14.55 5.65
CA GLU A 71 -11.17 15.63 6.67
C GLU A 71 -11.44 17.02 6.07
N LYS A 72 -11.64 17.12 4.75
CA LYS A 72 -12.10 18.32 4.02
C LYS A 72 -13.55 18.17 3.56
#